data_AF-A0A7X6YWG0-F1
#
_entry.id   AF-A0A7X6YWG0-F1
#
_cell.length_a   1.000
_cell.length_b   1.000
_cell.length_c   1.000
_cell.angle_alpha   90.00
_cell.angle_beta   90.00
_cell.angle_gamma   90.00
#
_symmetry.space_group_name_H-M   'P 1'
#
loop_
_entity.id
_entity.type
_entity.pdbx_description
1 polymer ?
#
loop_
_entity_poly.entity_id
_entity_poly.type
_entity_poly.pdbx_seq_one_letter_code
_entity_poly.pdbx_strand_id
1 'polypeptide(L)'
;MIVAGSLVEYIEGGRFLCALVAGVADRKIRLLNQNGREINLPESRIIVASRTVHPQDASREELTAALQHRAGRRAALAETIALDELWEIASEETADEFAVDFLAELQFGAAVDDDQTAAFLRAVFADPLYFKFRNGRIAVHSAEQVEQLQTQRRREAEKAELLARAADNLRLLAKGQPVADGAWPEQEQVLDWLEQSVLFGTDNPDDEFIRQAMKTAGLTGPHDGHRVLVRAGRWDRDENLALR
;
A
#
# COMPACT_ATOMS: atom_id res chain seq x y z
N MET A 1 14.33 -20.37 -15.46
CA MET A 1 14.13 -20.01 -16.88
C MET A 1 12.63 -20.00 -17.13
N ILE A 2 12.09 -18.90 -17.65
CA ILE A 2 10.65 -18.81 -17.93
C ILE A 2 10.38 -19.49 -19.27
N VAL A 3 9.50 -20.48 -19.29
CA VAL A 3 9.13 -21.25 -20.49
C VAL A 3 7.62 -21.33 -20.62
N ALA A 4 7.14 -21.78 -21.79
CA ALA A 4 5.72 -22.05 -21.96
C ALA A 4 5.24 -23.09 -20.93
N GLY A 5 4.12 -22.81 -20.27
CA GLY A 5 3.57 -23.59 -19.16
C GLY A 5 4.09 -23.19 -17.78
N SER A 6 5.09 -22.30 -17.67
CA SER A 6 5.46 -21.71 -16.37
C SER A 6 4.31 -20.85 -15.83
N LEU A 7 4.06 -20.93 -14.52
CA LEU A 7 3.19 -20.05 -13.77
C LEU A 7 4.01 -18.89 -13.24
N VAL A 8 3.61 -17.66 -13.53
CA VAL A 8 4.33 -16.45 -13.12
C VAL A 8 3.44 -15.51 -12.31
N GLU A 9 4.05 -14.65 -11.50
CA GLU A 9 3.36 -13.51 -10.90
C GLU A 9 3.98 -12.18 -11.29
N TYR A 10 3.11 -11.18 -11.39
CA TYR A 10 3.46 -9.78 -11.58
C TYR A 10 2.51 -8.90 -10.77
N ILE A 11 2.90 -7.65 -10.54
CA ILE A 11 2.07 -6.66 -9.87
C ILE A 11 1.48 -5.68 -10.89
N GLU A 12 0.17 -5.50 -10.83
CA GLU A 12 -0.58 -4.50 -11.58
C GLU A 12 -1.59 -3.82 -10.66
N GLY A 13 -1.57 -2.47 -10.63
CA GLY A 13 -2.45 -1.69 -9.75
C GLY A 13 -2.30 -2.05 -8.26
N GLY A 14 -1.09 -2.36 -7.80
CA GLY A 14 -0.79 -2.72 -6.41
C GLY A 14 -1.23 -4.14 -6.01
N ARG A 15 -1.71 -4.96 -6.93
CA ARG A 15 -2.16 -6.34 -6.65
C ARG A 15 -1.33 -7.37 -7.41
N PHE A 16 -1.07 -8.50 -6.76
CA PHE A 16 -0.46 -9.67 -7.37
C PHE A 16 -1.45 -10.37 -8.31
N LEU A 17 -0.99 -10.67 -9.51
CA LEU A 17 -1.75 -11.42 -10.52
C LEU A 17 -0.96 -12.66 -10.94
N CYS A 18 -1.60 -13.82 -10.84
CA CYS A 18 -1.11 -15.06 -11.41
C CYS A 18 -1.37 -15.10 -12.91
N ALA A 19 -0.41 -15.63 -13.67
CA ALA A 19 -0.59 -15.90 -15.09
C ALA A 19 0.18 -17.14 -15.56
N LEU A 20 -0.38 -17.84 -16.53
CA LEU A 20 0.28 -18.94 -17.21
C LEU A 20 0.99 -18.42 -18.46
N VAL A 21 2.23 -18.85 -18.68
CA VAL A 21 3.01 -18.49 -19.86
C VAL A 21 2.54 -19.30 -21.06
N ALA A 22 1.94 -18.64 -22.05
CA ALA A 22 1.55 -19.24 -23.32
C ALA A 22 2.73 -19.32 -24.31
N GLY A 23 3.74 -18.46 -24.16
CA GLY A 23 4.97 -18.54 -24.93
C GLY A 23 5.91 -17.37 -24.72
N VAL A 24 7.16 -17.54 -25.13
CA VAL A 24 8.23 -16.54 -24.99
C VAL A 24 8.79 -16.22 -26.36
N ALA A 25 8.76 -14.93 -26.76
CA ALA A 25 9.26 -14.45 -28.04
C ALA A 25 9.83 -13.03 -27.88
N ASP A 26 11.01 -12.76 -28.45
CA ASP A 26 11.63 -11.42 -28.50
C ASP A 26 11.63 -10.64 -27.16
N ARG A 27 12.04 -11.31 -26.07
CA ARG A 27 12.05 -10.79 -24.68
C ARG A 27 10.67 -10.37 -24.14
N LYS A 28 9.60 -10.71 -24.84
CA LYS A 28 8.22 -10.58 -24.38
C LYS A 28 7.67 -11.96 -24.02
N ILE A 29 6.95 -11.98 -22.91
CA ILE A 29 6.29 -13.17 -22.38
C ILE A 29 4.81 -13.00 -22.64
N ARG A 30 4.24 -13.92 -23.42
CA ARG A 30 2.81 -14.00 -23.69
C ARG A 30 2.15 -14.76 -22.55
N LEU A 31 1.17 -14.16 -21.91
CA LEU A 31 0.59 -14.63 -20.66
C LEU A 31 -0.94 -14.71 -20.77
N LEU A 32 -1.52 -15.76 -20.20
CA LEU A 32 -2.95 -15.81 -19.85
C LEU A 32 -3.07 -15.55 -18.34
N ASN A 33 -3.68 -14.44 -17.94
CA ASN A 33 -3.80 -14.09 -16.52
C ASN A 33 -5.05 -14.70 -15.85
N GLN A 34 -5.10 -14.64 -14.51
CA GLN A 34 -6.22 -15.13 -13.69
C GLN A 34 -7.58 -14.44 -13.94
N ASN A 35 -7.62 -13.37 -14.75
CA ASN A 35 -8.86 -12.72 -15.19
C ASN A 35 -9.27 -13.20 -16.60
N GLY A 36 -8.59 -14.21 -17.12
CA GLY A 36 -8.80 -14.75 -18.45
C GLY A 36 -8.36 -13.79 -19.56
N ARG A 37 -7.46 -12.82 -19.32
CA ARG A 37 -6.94 -11.91 -20.36
C ARG A 37 -5.58 -12.37 -20.87
N GLU A 38 -5.38 -12.23 -22.19
CA GLU A 38 -4.07 -12.42 -22.81
C GLU A 38 -3.31 -11.10 -22.84
N ILE A 39 -2.09 -11.12 -22.30
CA ILE A 39 -1.23 -9.94 -22.20
C ILE A 39 0.21 -10.27 -22.59
N ASN A 40 0.97 -9.25 -22.96
CA ASN A 40 2.39 -9.34 -23.22
C ASN A 40 3.16 -8.50 -22.21
N LEU A 41 4.05 -9.12 -21.44
CA LEU A 41 4.91 -8.42 -20.48
C LEU A 41 6.39 -8.65 -20.79
N PRO A 42 7.26 -7.65 -20.57
CA PRO A 42 8.71 -7.89 -20.56
C PRO A 42 9.07 -8.75 -19.33
N GLU A 43 10.13 -9.55 -19.44
CA GLU A 43 10.63 -10.39 -18.34
C GLU A 43 10.91 -9.61 -17.06
N SER A 44 11.36 -8.34 -17.17
CA SER A 44 11.61 -7.46 -16.03
C SER A 44 10.39 -7.13 -15.16
N ARG A 45 9.17 -7.41 -15.64
CA ARG A 45 7.92 -7.22 -14.88
C ARG A 45 7.51 -8.47 -14.11
N ILE A 46 8.18 -9.60 -14.33
CA ILE A 46 7.90 -10.85 -13.62
C ILE A 46 8.65 -10.84 -12.29
N ILE A 47 7.93 -11.16 -11.22
CA ILE A 47 8.47 -11.21 -9.85
C ILE A 47 8.95 -12.60 -9.51
N VAL A 48 8.13 -13.61 -9.81
CA VAL A 48 8.42 -15.02 -9.58
C VAL A 48 7.90 -15.86 -10.73
N ALA A 49 8.62 -16.93 -11.03
CA ALA A 49 8.23 -17.94 -12.00
C ALA A 49 8.34 -19.33 -11.35
N SER A 50 7.34 -20.17 -11.58
CA SER A 50 7.31 -21.54 -11.09
C SER A 50 8.42 -22.37 -11.71
N ARG A 51 8.95 -23.30 -10.91
CA ARG A 51 9.85 -24.36 -11.40
C ARG A 51 9.06 -25.44 -12.13
N THR A 52 7.81 -25.67 -11.70
CA THR A 52 6.89 -26.61 -12.34
C THR A 52 6.35 -26.05 -13.64
N VAL A 53 6.36 -26.86 -14.70
CA VAL A 53 5.70 -26.56 -15.97
C VAL A 53 4.32 -27.22 -15.98
N HIS A 54 3.29 -26.44 -16.24
CA HIS A 54 1.91 -26.90 -16.27
C HIS A 54 1.42 -27.17 -17.69
N PRO A 55 0.58 -28.21 -17.90
CA PRO A 55 -0.07 -28.46 -19.19
C PRO A 55 -0.91 -27.26 -19.64
N GLN A 56 -0.99 -27.06 -20.95
CA GLN A 56 -1.75 -25.96 -21.57
C GLN A 56 -2.97 -26.45 -22.35
N ASP A 57 -3.26 -27.76 -22.30
CA ASP A 57 -4.27 -28.40 -23.15
C ASP A 57 -5.70 -28.22 -22.62
N ALA A 58 -5.86 -27.55 -21.47
CA ALA A 58 -7.15 -27.25 -20.87
C ALA A 58 -7.84 -26.05 -21.53
N SER A 59 -9.17 -25.97 -21.38
CA SER A 59 -9.93 -24.81 -21.83
C SER A 59 -9.48 -23.54 -21.10
N ARG A 60 -9.71 -22.37 -21.72
CA ARG A 60 -9.37 -21.07 -21.14
C ARG A 60 -10.05 -20.86 -19.79
N GLU A 61 -11.30 -21.31 -19.67
CA GLU A 61 -12.10 -21.25 -18.45
C GLU A 61 -11.46 -22.09 -17.33
N GLU A 62 -11.04 -23.33 -17.62
CA GLU A 62 -10.37 -24.20 -16.66
C GLU A 62 -9.02 -23.64 -16.21
N LEU A 63 -8.21 -23.14 -17.15
CA LEU A 63 -6.93 -22.49 -16.84
C LEU A 63 -7.15 -21.25 -15.96
N THR A 64 -8.15 -20.43 -16.27
CA THR A 64 -8.48 -19.22 -15.50
C THR A 64 -8.91 -19.59 -14.07
N ALA A 65 -9.79 -20.60 -13.92
CA ALA A 65 -10.23 -21.08 -12.62
C ALA A 65 -9.06 -21.64 -11.79
N ALA A 66 -8.15 -22.41 -12.41
CA ALA A 66 -6.95 -22.92 -11.75
C ALA A 66 -6.01 -21.79 -11.29
N LEU A 67 -5.84 -20.75 -12.11
CA LEU A 67 -5.05 -19.57 -11.74
C LEU A 67 -5.66 -18.81 -10.57
N GLN A 68 -6.98 -18.60 -10.56
CA GLN A 68 -7.69 -17.94 -9.46
C GLN A 68 -7.58 -18.75 -8.16
N HIS A 69 -7.75 -20.06 -8.22
CA HIS A 69 -7.59 -20.95 -7.08
C HIS A 69 -6.17 -20.85 -6.50
N ARG A 70 -5.13 -20.90 -7.35
CA ARG A 70 -3.75 -20.72 -6.90
C ARG A 70 -3.49 -19.33 -6.33
N ALA A 71 -4.04 -18.29 -6.96
CA ALA A 71 -3.91 -16.93 -6.46
C ALA A 71 -4.52 -16.79 -5.05
N GLY A 72 -5.69 -17.39 -4.81
CA GLY A 72 -6.33 -17.44 -3.50
C GLY A 72 -5.50 -18.23 -2.47
N ARG A 73 -5.03 -19.43 -2.84
CA ARG A 73 -4.17 -20.26 -1.98
C ARG A 73 -2.89 -19.52 -1.56
N ARG A 74 -2.21 -18.86 -2.50
CA ARG A 74 -0.99 -18.10 -2.23
C ARG A 74 -1.25 -16.87 -1.36
N ALA A 75 -2.41 -16.24 -1.48
CA ALA A 75 -2.80 -15.13 -0.61
C ALA A 75 -3.04 -15.63 0.82
N ALA A 76 -3.80 -16.72 0.99
CA ALA A 76 -4.05 -17.33 2.28
C ALA A 76 -2.76 -17.82 2.96
N LEU A 77 -1.82 -18.41 2.20
CA LEU A 77 -0.50 -18.80 2.71
C LEU A 77 0.34 -17.58 3.11
N ALA A 78 0.25 -16.47 2.39
CA ALA A 78 1.02 -15.26 2.72
C ALA A 78 0.58 -14.66 4.06
N GLU A 79 -0.71 -14.77 4.40
CA GLU A 79 -1.27 -14.30 5.68
C GLU A 79 -0.79 -15.12 6.89
N THR A 80 -0.28 -16.35 6.69
CA THR A 80 0.23 -17.18 7.79
C THR A 80 1.71 -16.95 8.11
N ILE A 81 2.38 -16.05 7.39
CA ILE A 81 3.84 -15.84 7.50
C ILE A 81 4.13 -14.73 8.52
N ALA A 82 4.87 -15.08 9.57
CA ALA A 82 5.37 -14.15 10.58
C ALA A 82 6.75 -13.62 10.16
N LEU A 83 6.77 -12.48 9.47
CA LEU A 83 8.02 -11.89 8.96
C LEU A 83 8.93 -11.34 10.07
N ASP A 84 8.36 -10.94 11.20
CA ASP A 84 9.08 -10.47 12.37
C ASP A 84 9.93 -11.59 12.99
N GLU A 85 9.35 -12.77 13.23
CA GLU A 85 10.07 -13.94 13.76
C GLU A 85 11.20 -14.37 12.80
N LEU A 86 10.92 -14.41 11.50
CA LEU A 86 11.92 -14.76 10.49
C LEU A 86 13.06 -13.74 10.44
N TRP A 87 12.73 -12.46 10.63
CA TRP A 87 13.70 -11.37 10.61
C TRP A 87 14.65 -11.43 11.80
N GLU A 88 14.17 -11.76 13.00
CA GLU A 88 15.02 -11.93 14.18
C GLU A 88 16.14 -12.94 13.88
N ILE A 89 15.80 -14.09 13.29
CA ILE A 89 16.79 -15.11 12.91
C ILE A 89 17.70 -14.62 11.78
N ALA A 90 17.13 -14.08 10.71
CA ALA A 90 17.90 -13.70 9.53
C ALA A 90 18.83 -12.50 9.78
N SER A 91 18.53 -11.64 10.76
CA SER A 91 19.33 -10.48 11.11
C SER A 91 20.56 -10.79 11.97
N GLU A 92 20.61 -11.96 12.61
CA GLU A 92 21.79 -12.45 13.34
C GLU A 92 22.88 -13.01 12.42
N GLU A 93 22.51 -13.33 11.18
CA GLU A 93 23.42 -13.87 10.17
C GLU A 93 24.34 -12.78 9.60
N THR A 94 25.54 -13.19 9.17
CA THR A 94 26.51 -12.26 8.57
C THR A 94 26.15 -11.77 7.16
N ALA A 95 25.14 -12.38 6.53
CA ALA A 95 24.71 -12.05 5.19
C ALA A 95 23.50 -11.12 5.21
N ASP A 96 23.59 -10.00 4.48
CA ASP A 96 22.48 -9.04 4.38
C ASP A 96 21.47 -9.37 3.26
N GLU A 97 21.78 -10.38 2.42
CA GLU A 97 20.94 -10.80 1.30
C GLU A 97 20.84 -12.33 1.17
N PHE A 98 19.61 -12.83 1.10
CA PHE A 98 19.31 -14.25 0.96
C PHE A 98 18.59 -14.58 -0.35
N ALA A 99 18.71 -15.84 -0.76
CA ALA A 99 17.84 -16.39 -1.79
C ALA A 99 16.40 -16.48 -1.25
N VAL A 100 15.42 -16.25 -2.13
CA VAL A 100 13.99 -16.32 -1.76
C VAL A 100 13.64 -17.69 -1.21
N ASP A 101 14.04 -18.76 -1.90
CA ASP A 101 13.75 -20.13 -1.49
C ASP A 101 14.34 -20.45 -0.11
N PHE A 102 15.54 -19.93 0.22
CA PHE A 102 16.16 -20.18 1.53
C PHE A 102 15.32 -19.62 2.68
N LEU A 103 14.90 -18.36 2.60
CA LEU A 103 14.07 -17.74 3.64
C LEU A 103 12.67 -18.36 3.70
N ALA A 104 12.11 -18.73 2.55
CA ALA A 104 10.84 -19.45 2.51
C ALA A 104 10.97 -20.83 3.18
N GLU A 105 12.04 -21.58 2.92
CA GLU A 105 12.32 -22.86 3.57
C GLU A 105 12.51 -22.72 5.08
N LEU A 106 13.18 -21.66 5.52
CA LEU A 106 13.32 -21.33 6.94
C LEU A 106 11.95 -21.04 7.58
N GLN A 107 11.09 -20.28 6.90
CA GLN A 107 9.72 -19.98 7.35
C GLN A 107 8.83 -21.22 7.45
N PHE A 108 8.89 -22.13 6.46
CA PHE A 108 8.02 -23.30 6.38
C PHE A 108 8.63 -24.56 7.02
N GLY A 109 9.90 -24.51 7.44
CA GLY A 109 10.63 -25.62 8.07
C GLY A 109 10.90 -26.82 7.16
N ALA A 110 10.74 -26.66 5.84
CA ALA A 110 10.91 -27.73 4.86
C ALA A 110 11.15 -27.14 3.47
N ALA A 111 11.60 -27.98 2.54
CA ALA A 111 11.69 -27.63 1.11
C ALA A 111 10.34 -27.08 0.61
N VAL A 112 10.37 -25.89 0.03
CA VAL A 112 9.16 -25.17 -0.38
C VAL A 112 8.72 -25.53 -1.80
N ASP A 113 7.42 -25.51 -2.04
CA ASP A 113 6.85 -25.58 -3.38
C ASP A 113 6.70 -24.19 -4.05
N ASP A 114 6.29 -24.17 -5.31
CA ASP A 114 6.16 -22.92 -6.08
C ASP A 114 5.08 -21.98 -5.51
N ASP A 115 4.10 -22.49 -4.76
CA ASP A 115 3.06 -21.67 -4.14
C ASP A 115 3.54 -21.07 -2.81
N GLN A 116 4.32 -21.81 -2.03
CA GLN A 116 4.97 -21.33 -0.80
C GLN A 116 6.01 -20.24 -1.10
N THR A 117 6.88 -20.43 -2.11
CA THR A 117 7.83 -19.38 -2.54
C THR A 117 7.08 -18.11 -2.97
N ALA A 118 6.00 -18.25 -3.75
CA ALA A 118 5.20 -17.10 -4.18
C ALA A 118 4.46 -16.43 -3.02
N ALA A 119 3.92 -17.21 -2.08
CA ALA A 119 3.26 -16.69 -0.88
C ALA A 119 4.24 -15.90 0.00
N PHE A 120 5.46 -16.40 0.18
CA PHE A 120 6.51 -15.69 0.91
C PHE A 120 6.84 -14.33 0.29
N LEU A 121 7.01 -14.28 -1.04
CA LEU A 121 7.21 -12.99 -1.72
C LEU A 121 6.02 -12.05 -1.56
N ARG A 122 4.79 -12.55 -1.62
CA ARG A 122 3.59 -11.72 -1.38
C ARG A 122 3.61 -11.12 0.02
N ALA A 123 3.98 -11.88 1.04
CA ALA A 123 4.13 -11.38 2.41
C ALA A 123 5.17 -10.26 2.49
N VAL A 124 6.36 -10.46 1.91
CA VAL A 124 7.45 -9.44 1.89
C VAL A 124 7.03 -8.15 1.20
N PHE A 125 6.25 -8.23 0.12
CA PHE A 125 5.75 -7.03 -0.56
C PHE A 125 4.59 -6.36 0.18
N ALA A 126 3.77 -7.14 0.91
CA ALA A 126 2.67 -6.62 1.71
C ALA A 126 3.18 -5.86 2.94
N ASP A 127 4.24 -6.36 3.58
CA ASP A 127 4.91 -5.67 4.69
C ASP A 127 6.42 -5.51 4.45
N PRO A 128 6.85 -4.37 3.87
CA PRO A 128 8.26 -4.09 3.61
C PRO A 128 9.02 -3.63 4.86
N LEU A 129 8.54 -3.92 6.07
CA LEU A 129 9.18 -3.47 7.31
C LEU A 129 10.53 -4.15 7.55
N TYR A 130 10.56 -5.46 7.37
CA TYR A 130 11.68 -6.31 7.76
C TYR A 130 12.57 -6.70 6.57
N PHE A 131 11.96 -6.82 5.40
CA PHE A 131 12.60 -7.36 4.20
C PHE A 131 12.30 -6.51 2.98
N LYS A 132 13.22 -6.55 2.03
CA LYS A 132 13.07 -5.90 0.74
C LYS A 132 13.51 -6.81 -0.39
N PHE A 133 12.62 -7.03 -1.35
CA PHE A 133 12.96 -7.75 -2.57
C PHE A 133 13.73 -6.85 -3.55
N ARG A 134 14.94 -7.27 -3.97
CA ARG A 134 15.76 -6.58 -4.96
C ARG A 134 16.57 -7.60 -5.77
N ASN A 135 16.57 -7.45 -7.09
CA ASN A 135 17.38 -8.27 -8.01
C ASN A 135 17.18 -9.79 -7.84
N GLY A 136 15.97 -10.24 -7.52
CA GLY A 136 15.70 -11.67 -7.30
C GLY A 136 16.14 -12.20 -5.93
N ARG A 137 16.58 -11.33 -5.03
CA ARG A 137 17.02 -11.65 -3.67
C ARG A 137 16.22 -10.87 -2.62
N ILE A 138 16.28 -11.34 -1.39
CA ILE A 138 15.68 -10.70 -0.23
C ILE A 138 16.80 -10.05 0.58
N ALA A 139 16.78 -8.72 0.64
CA ALA A 139 17.62 -7.96 1.55
C ALA A 139 16.94 -7.90 2.92
N VAL A 140 17.70 -8.17 3.97
CA VAL A 140 17.26 -8.06 5.38
C VAL A 140 17.55 -6.65 5.86
N HIS A 141 16.57 -6.01 6.50
CA HIS A 141 16.80 -4.70 7.10
C HIS A 141 17.59 -4.83 8.40
N SER A 142 18.49 -3.90 8.69
CA SER A 142 19.13 -3.82 10.01
C SER A 142 18.13 -3.38 11.09
N ALA A 143 18.45 -3.62 12.36
CA ALA A 143 17.63 -3.14 13.48
C ALA A 143 17.40 -1.62 13.43
N GLU A 144 18.41 -0.84 13.06
CA GLU A 144 18.31 0.61 12.88
C GLU A 144 17.33 0.96 11.73
N GLN A 145 17.38 0.24 10.61
CA GLN A 145 16.47 0.45 9.49
C GLN A 145 15.02 0.11 9.88
N VAL A 146 14.80 -0.98 10.61
CA VAL A 146 13.47 -1.35 11.12
C VAL A 146 12.93 -0.27 12.07
N GLU A 147 13.74 0.22 13.01
CA GLU A 147 13.34 1.29 13.93
C GLU A 147 12.97 2.59 13.20
N GLN A 148 13.75 2.97 12.18
CA GLN A 148 13.47 4.12 11.33
C GLN A 148 12.14 3.95 10.58
N LEU A 149 11.91 2.79 9.96
CA LEU A 149 10.68 2.47 9.25
C LEU A 149 9.45 2.45 10.18
N GLN A 150 9.58 1.88 11.39
CA GLN A 150 8.51 1.92 12.40
C GLN A 150 8.19 3.35 12.82
N THR A 151 9.22 4.17 13.07
CA THR A 151 9.03 5.58 13.45
C THR A 151 8.34 6.37 12.34
N GLN A 152 8.74 6.14 11.08
CA GLN A 152 8.09 6.75 9.93
C GLN A 152 6.61 6.34 9.84
N ARG A 153 6.32 5.03 9.93
CA ARG A 153 4.94 4.51 9.90
C ARG A 153 4.08 5.08 11.02
N ARG A 154 4.60 5.19 12.25
CA ARG A 154 3.89 5.80 13.38
C ARG A 154 3.53 7.26 13.08
N ARG A 155 4.50 8.05 12.61
CA ARG A 155 4.27 9.46 12.24
C ARG A 155 3.26 9.61 11.11
N GLU A 156 3.31 8.74 10.10
CA GLU A 156 2.34 8.73 9.00
C GLU A 156 0.94 8.35 9.47
N ALA A 157 0.81 7.37 10.37
CA ALA A 157 -0.46 6.97 10.98
C ALA A 157 -1.06 8.09 11.83
N GLU A 158 -0.27 8.72 12.70
CA GLU A 158 -0.68 9.87 13.51
C GLU A 158 -1.18 11.02 12.62
N LYS A 159 -0.45 11.34 11.55
CA LYS A 159 -0.86 12.37 10.57
C LYS A 159 -2.16 11.98 9.85
N ALA A 160 -2.32 10.72 9.45
CA ALA A 160 -3.52 10.24 8.78
C ALA A 160 -4.75 10.28 9.71
N GLU A 161 -4.58 9.91 10.98
CA GLU A 161 -5.64 9.99 11.99
C GLU A 161 -6.04 11.44 12.28
N LEU A 162 -5.06 12.33 12.45
CA LEU A 162 -5.28 13.76 12.61
C LEU A 162 -6.06 14.33 11.41
N LEU A 163 -5.64 13.98 10.18
CA LEU A 163 -6.28 14.42 8.95
C LEU A 163 -7.72 13.92 8.85
N ALA A 164 -7.96 12.63 9.13
CA ALA A 164 -9.29 12.03 9.06
C ALA A 164 -10.25 12.68 10.06
N ARG A 165 -9.80 12.83 11.32
CA ARG A 165 -10.57 13.48 12.38
C ARG A 165 -10.84 14.95 12.09
N ALA A 166 -9.84 15.69 11.59
CA ALA A 166 -10.04 17.06 11.12
C ALA A 166 -11.08 17.12 9.99
N ALA A 167 -10.96 16.28 8.96
CA ALA A 167 -11.88 16.25 7.83
C ALA A 167 -13.33 15.95 8.26
N ASP A 168 -13.52 14.97 9.15
CA ASP A 168 -14.85 14.61 9.64
C ASP A 168 -15.47 15.73 10.48
N ASN A 169 -14.71 16.35 11.38
CA ASN A 169 -15.21 17.45 12.22
C ASN A 169 -15.45 18.74 11.41
N LEU A 170 -14.58 19.08 10.46
CA LEU A 170 -14.81 20.18 9.52
C LEU A 170 -16.10 19.96 8.72
N ARG A 171 -16.39 18.72 8.31
CA ARG A 171 -17.63 18.36 7.62
C ARG A 171 -18.86 18.55 8.51
N LEU A 172 -18.78 18.19 9.80
CA LEU A 172 -19.86 18.40 10.78
C LEU A 172 -20.11 19.90 11.00
N LEU A 173 -19.05 20.68 11.23
CA LEU A 173 -19.15 22.14 11.36
C LEU A 173 -19.72 22.79 10.11
N ALA A 174 -19.26 22.38 8.93
CA ALA A 174 -19.79 22.87 7.65
C ALA A 174 -21.27 22.51 7.42
N LYS A 175 -21.83 21.56 8.17
CA LYS A 175 -23.26 21.21 8.21
C LYS A 175 -24.01 21.84 9.41
N GLY A 176 -23.30 22.49 10.33
CA GLY A 176 -23.88 23.09 11.54
C GLY A 176 -24.27 22.03 12.57
N GLN A 177 -23.68 20.85 12.49
CA GLN A 177 -23.88 19.77 13.45
C GLN A 177 -22.89 19.95 14.61
N PRO A 178 -23.30 19.65 15.85
CA PRO A 178 -22.41 19.74 16.99
C PRO A 178 -21.30 18.71 16.88
N VAL A 179 -20.07 19.12 17.22
CA VAL A 179 -18.94 18.22 17.47
C VAL A 179 -19.00 17.85 18.95
N ALA A 180 -18.88 16.56 19.28
CA ALA A 180 -18.94 16.11 20.66
C ALA A 180 -17.74 16.63 21.48
N ASP A 181 -17.98 17.00 22.73
CA ASP A 181 -16.94 17.51 23.62
C ASP A 181 -15.78 16.49 23.76
N GLY A 182 -14.55 16.96 23.56
CA GLY A 182 -13.34 16.14 23.62
C GLY A 182 -13.11 15.22 22.41
N ALA A 183 -14.03 15.15 21.45
CA ALA A 183 -13.84 14.36 20.22
C ALA A 183 -12.87 15.00 19.22
N TRP A 184 -12.54 16.28 19.43
CA TRP A 184 -11.60 17.02 18.58
C TRP A 184 -10.60 17.84 19.41
N PRO A 185 -9.62 17.18 20.04
CA PRO A 185 -8.58 17.86 20.83
C PRO A 185 -7.82 18.94 20.05
N GLU A 186 -7.62 18.73 18.75
CA GLU A 186 -6.83 19.61 17.87
C GLU A 186 -7.70 20.69 17.19
N GLN A 187 -8.94 20.89 17.64
CA GLN A 187 -9.88 21.83 17.03
C GLN A 187 -9.29 23.23 16.85
N GLU A 188 -8.78 23.83 17.93
CA GLU A 188 -8.26 25.20 17.89
C GLU A 188 -7.11 25.34 16.90
N GLN A 189 -6.16 24.41 16.93
CA GLN A 189 -5.02 24.37 16.02
C GLN A 189 -5.46 24.25 14.55
N VAL A 190 -6.41 23.36 14.25
CA VAL A 190 -6.90 23.17 12.88
C VAL A 190 -7.70 24.38 12.39
N LEU A 191 -8.48 25.04 13.26
CA LEU A 191 -9.19 26.27 12.92
C LEU A 191 -8.23 27.45 12.70
N ASP A 192 -7.17 27.56 13.50
CA ASP A 192 -6.11 28.56 13.31
C ASP A 192 -5.41 28.36 11.97
N TRP A 193 -5.03 27.12 11.64
CA TRP A 193 -4.45 26.79 10.34
C TRP A 193 -5.41 27.07 9.18
N LEU A 194 -6.70 26.77 9.33
CA LEU A 194 -7.72 27.09 8.34
C LEU A 194 -7.84 28.60 8.14
N GLU A 195 -7.82 29.38 9.22
CA GLU A 195 -7.84 30.84 9.16
C GLU A 195 -6.64 31.37 8.37
N GLN A 196 -5.43 30.93 8.73
CA GLN A 196 -4.20 31.32 8.04
C GLN A 196 -4.20 30.90 6.57
N SER A 197 -4.72 29.70 6.25
CA SER A 197 -4.87 29.22 4.87
C SER A 197 -5.86 30.07 4.06
N VAL A 198 -6.97 30.53 4.66
CA VAL A 198 -7.93 31.41 3.96
C VAL A 198 -7.37 32.82 3.76
N LEU A 199 -6.58 33.34 4.70
CA LEU A 199 -5.99 34.69 4.63
C LEU A 199 -4.77 34.76 3.71
N PHE A 200 -3.85 33.78 3.81
CA PHE A 200 -2.53 33.83 3.17
C PHE A 200 -2.35 32.79 2.07
N GLY A 201 -3.28 31.84 1.92
CA GLY A 201 -3.20 30.81 0.89
C GLY A 201 -1.92 29.97 0.97
N THR A 202 -1.26 29.81 -0.17
CA THR A 202 -0.06 28.96 -0.35
C THR A 202 1.16 29.40 0.43
N ASP A 203 1.16 30.60 1.00
CA ASP A 203 2.30 31.14 1.75
C ASP A 203 2.36 30.58 3.19
N ASN A 204 1.36 29.80 3.61
CA ASN A 204 1.33 29.12 4.90
C ASN A 204 1.91 27.68 4.83
N PRO A 205 2.90 27.30 5.66
CA PRO A 205 3.42 25.94 5.75
C PRO A 205 2.36 24.85 5.96
N ASP A 206 1.27 25.16 6.67
CA ASP A 206 0.20 24.22 7.03
C ASP A 206 -0.94 24.17 5.98
N ASP A 207 -0.83 24.94 4.90
CA ASP A 207 -1.85 25.03 3.84
C ASP A 207 -2.01 23.70 3.07
N GLU A 208 -0.95 22.91 2.95
CA GLU A 208 -1.06 21.55 2.38
C GLU A 208 -1.96 20.65 3.23
N PHE A 209 -1.79 20.66 4.55
CA PHE A 209 -2.61 19.88 5.48
C PHE A 209 -4.08 20.31 5.40
N ILE A 210 -4.36 21.62 5.46
CA ILE A 210 -5.73 22.14 5.44
C ILE A 210 -6.43 21.84 4.12
N ARG A 211 -5.76 22.03 2.98
CA ARG A 211 -6.34 21.67 1.67
C ARG A 211 -6.69 20.19 1.60
N GLN A 212 -5.82 19.32 2.11
CA GLN A 212 -6.09 17.89 2.12
C GLN A 212 -7.24 17.54 3.06
N ALA A 213 -7.34 18.17 4.24
CA ALA A 213 -8.45 17.97 5.17
C ALA A 213 -9.78 18.42 4.57
N MET A 214 -9.82 19.63 3.99
CA MET A 214 -10.99 20.21 3.31
C MET A 214 -11.44 19.34 2.12
N LYS A 215 -10.50 18.90 1.27
CA LYS A 215 -10.77 17.98 0.16
C LYS A 215 -11.38 16.67 0.65
N THR A 216 -10.84 16.09 1.72
CA THR A 216 -11.33 14.84 2.33
C THR A 216 -12.71 15.04 2.96
N ALA A 217 -12.98 16.22 3.53
CA ALA A 217 -14.28 16.63 4.05
C ALA A 217 -15.34 16.83 2.93
N GLY A 218 -14.93 16.95 1.67
CA GLY A 218 -15.80 17.31 0.53
C GLY A 218 -16.04 18.81 0.41
N LEU A 219 -15.22 19.63 1.08
CA LEU A 219 -15.31 21.08 1.16
C LEU A 219 -14.31 21.69 0.16
N THR A 220 -14.71 21.81 -1.10
CA THR A 220 -13.83 22.26 -2.20
C THR A 220 -14.30 23.57 -2.84
N GLY A 221 -15.39 24.15 -2.35
CA GLY A 221 -15.90 25.42 -2.81
C GLY A 221 -15.08 26.61 -2.30
N PRO A 222 -15.04 27.73 -3.05
CA PRO A 222 -14.20 28.89 -2.73
C PRO A 222 -14.54 29.57 -1.40
N HIS A 223 -15.76 29.39 -0.88
CA HIS A 223 -16.20 29.98 0.39
C HIS A 223 -16.38 28.94 1.51
N ASP A 224 -16.01 27.68 1.27
CA ASP A 224 -16.22 26.63 2.28
C ASP A 224 -15.37 26.86 3.53
N GLY A 225 -14.13 27.34 3.38
CA GLY A 225 -13.26 27.69 4.52
C GLY A 225 -13.86 28.80 5.39
N HIS A 226 -14.28 29.91 4.76
CA HIS A 226 -14.98 30.99 5.45
C HIS A 226 -16.26 30.50 6.14
N ARG A 227 -17.06 29.66 5.47
CA ARG A 227 -18.30 29.11 6.06
C ARG A 227 -17.99 28.30 7.32
N VAL A 228 -16.93 27.51 7.31
CA VAL A 228 -16.52 26.73 8.48
C VAL A 228 -16.09 27.67 9.62
N LEU A 229 -15.24 28.67 9.35
CA LEU A 229 -14.77 29.61 10.38
C LEU A 229 -15.91 30.40 11.03
N VAL A 230 -16.92 30.82 10.25
CA VAL A 230 -18.13 31.46 10.79
C VAL A 230 -18.93 30.51 11.66
N ARG A 231 -19.12 29.25 11.22
CA ARG A 231 -19.87 28.26 12.01
C ARG A 231 -19.13 27.77 13.24
N ALA A 232 -17.81 27.84 13.22
CA ALA A 232 -16.96 27.62 14.39
C ALA A 232 -16.98 28.81 15.36
N GLY A 233 -17.60 29.93 15.00
CA GLY A 233 -17.65 31.15 15.81
C GLY A 233 -16.34 31.92 15.86
N ARG A 234 -15.38 31.64 14.95
CA ARG A 234 -14.10 32.35 14.86
C ARG A 234 -14.20 33.65 14.08
N TRP A 235 -15.06 33.69 13.06
CA TRP A 235 -15.33 34.86 12.22
C TRP A 235 -16.80 35.26 12.28
N ASP A 236 -17.07 36.55 12.11
CA ASP A 236 -18.42 37.02 11.86
C ASP A 236 -18.85 36.75 10.42
N ARG A 237 -20.16 36.70 10.18
CA ARG A 237 -20.72 36.48 8.83
C ARG A 237 -20.24 37.53 7.81
N ASP A 238 -19.95 38.73 8.28
CA ASP A 238 -19.54 39.90 7.51
C ASP A 238 -18.08 40.33 7.86
N GLU A 239 -17.23 39.38 8.26
CA GLU A 239 -15.83 39.65 8.61
C GLU A 239 -15.07 40.30 7.43
N ASN A 240 -14.42 41.44 7.68
CA ASN A 240 -13.60 42.10 6.67
C ASN A 240 -12.18 41.50 6.66
N LEU A 241 -11.95 40.57 5.74
CA LEU A 241 -10.68 39.86 5.58
C LEU A 241 -9.48 40.77 5.31
N ALA A 242 -9.69 42.01 4.84
CA ALA A 242 -8.61 42.95 4.55
C ALA A 242 -8.03 43.65 5.80
N LEU A 243 -8.62 43.44 6.98
CA LEU A 243 -8.23 44.09 8.24
C LEU A 243 -7.60 43.12 9.28
N ARG A 244 -7.43 41.84 8.95
CA ARG A 244 -6.64 40.88 9.74
C ARG A 244 -5.25 40.71 9.12
#